data_AF-A0A842YG97-F1
#
_entry.id   AF-A0A842YG97-F1
#
_cell.length_a   1.000
_cell.length_b   1.000
_cell.length_c   1.000
_cell.angle_alpha   90.00
_cell.angle_beta   90.00
_cell.angle_gamma   90.00
#
_symmetry.space_group_name_H-M   'P 1'
#
loop_
_entity.id
_entity.type
_entity.pdbx_description
1 polymer ?
#
loop_
_entity_poly.entity_id
_entity_poly.type
_entity_poly.pdbx_seq_one_letter_code
_entity_poly.pdbx_strand_id
1 'polypeptide(L)'
;MTSGPTWKLVKDDSSIDEFIDIRRIVGNQVIRAYLLDDIIGSHRVEKIPGKLRGPKNEFKDFAKFLIVRVNNGDLEFNILAEAGVYENLRIVGTDSEVLAMKTQEEVIKIFTDALEEPEKNDTKLILSNDSEIK
;
A
#
# COMPACT_ATOMS: atom_id res chain seq x y z
N MET A 1 -2.43 -20.33 1.56
CA MET A 1 -2.19 -19.91 2.96
C MET A 1 -0.76 -19.43 3.04
N THR A 2 -0.56 -18.12 3.07
CA THR A 2 0.75 -17.49 3.26
C THR A 2 1.20 -17.73 4.71
N SER A 3 2.30 -18.45 4.93
CA SER A 3 2.76 -18.85 6.27
C SER A 3 3.52 -17.75 7.03
N GLY A 4 3.41 -16.49 6.60
CA GLY A 4 4.19 -15.36 7.09
C GLY A 4 3.39 -14.38 7.96
N PRO A 5 4.09 -13.43 8.63
CA PRO A 5 3.46 -12.29 9.27
C PRO A 5 2.60 -11.50 8.26
N THR A 6 1.34 -11.21 8.59
CA THR A 6 0.41 -10.46 7.71
C THR A 6 -0.20 -9.25 8.41
N TRP A 7 -0.34 -8.17 7.66
CA TRP A 7 -1.20 -7.05 8.03
C TRP A 7 -2.64 -7.39 7.65
N LYS A 8 -3.60 -6.92 8.44
CA LYS A 8 -5.02 -7.18 8.21
C LYS A 8 -5.81 -5.89 8.20
N LEU A 9 -6.46 -5.59 7.09
CA LEU A 9 -7.44 -4.53 7.01
C LEU A 9 -8.83 -5.14 7.20
N VAL A 10 -9.47 -4.81 8.32
CA VAL A 10 -10.85 -5.24 8.60
C VAL A 10 -11.79 -4.12 8.15
N LYS A 11 -12.61 -4.39 7.13
CA LYS A 11 -13.62 -3.46 6.60
C LYS A 11 -14.93 -3.54 7.38
N ASP A 12 -15.83 -2.59 7.14
CA ASP A 12 -17.13 -2.50 7.84
C ASP A 12 -18.07 -3.68 7.56
N ASP A 13 -18.00 -4.28 6.37
CA ASP A 13 -18.72 -5.50 6.00
C ASP A 13 -18.11 -6.77 6.63
N SER A 14 -17.14 -6.60 7.54
CA SER A 14 -16.37 -7.65 8.20
C SER A 14 -15.47 -8.47 7.26
N SER A 15 -15.32 -8.07 6.00
CA SER A 15 -14.31 -8.65 5.13
C SER A 15 -12.91 -8.25 5.59
N ILE A 16 -11.93 -9.12 5.34
CA ILE A 16 -10.55 -8.96 5.77
C ILE A 16 -9.65 -9.05 4.54
N ASP A 17 -8.98 -7.95 4.22
CA ASP A 17 -7.87 -7.97 3.27
C ASP A 17 -6.58 -8.27 4.04
N GLU A 18 -5.79 -9.23 3.55
CA GLU A 18 -4.52 -9.60 4.14
C GLU A 18 -3.35 -9.17 3.25
N PHE A 19 -2.33 -8.57 3.86
CA PHE A 19 -1.10 -8.18 3.18
C PHE A 19 0.09 -8.88 3.84
N ILE A 20 0.87 -9.62 3.05
CA ILE A 20 2.14 -10.22 3.46
C ILE A 20 3.08 -9.10 3.90
N ASP A 21 3.66 -9.21 5.10
CA ASP A 21 4.65 -8.24 5.58
C ASP A 21 5.97 -8.42 4.83
N ILE A 22 6.30 -7.43 3.99
CA ILE A 22 7.51 -7.44 3.16
C ILE A 22 8.59 -6.49 3.68
N ARG A 23 8.45 -5.92 4.89
CA ARG A 23 9.43 -4.96 5.45
C ARG A 23 10.85 -5.53 5.55
N ARG A 24 10.99 -6.85 5.69
CA ARG A 24 12.30 -7.53 5.69
C ARG A 24 12.96 -7.58 4.30
N ILE A 25 12.18 -7.46 3.23
CA ILE A 25 12.63 -7.44 1.85
C ILE A 25 12.95 -6.00 1.45
N VAL A 26 12.00 -5.07 1.64
CA VAL A 26 12.15 -3.68 1.20
C VAL A 26 13.05 -2.83 2.13
N GLY A 27 13.20 -3.25 3.39
CA GLY A 27 13.97 -2.53 4.39
C GLY A 27 13.30 -1.23 4.86
N ASN A 28 14.12 -0.21 5.11
CA ASN A 28 13.68 1.14 5.49
C ASN A 28 13.69 2.08 4.29
N GLN A 29 13.50 1.58 3.08
CA GLN A 29 13.49 2.43 1.89
C GLN A 29 12.30 3.37 1.92
N VAL A 30 12.57 4.58 1.45
CA VAL A 30 11.75 5.77 1.67
C VAL A 30 11.38 6.33 0.31
N ILE A 31 10.08 6.34 -0.01
CA ILE A 31 9.56 6.79 -1.31
C ILE A 31 8.91 8.15 -1.11
N ARG A 32 9.23 9.10 -1.98
CA ARG A 32 8.82 10.50 -1.81
C ARG A 32 7.31 10.64 -1.88
N ALA A 33 6.71 11.32 -0.91
CA ALA A 33 5.25 11.47 -0.88
C ALA A 33 4.69 12.36 -1.99
N TYR A 34 5.49 13.26 -2.60
CA TYR A 34 5.04 14.09 -3.73
C TYR A 34 4.58 13.25 -4.94
N LEU A 35 5.02 11.99 -5.03
CA LEU A 35 4.56 11.07 -6.09
C LEU A 35 3.07 10.73 -5.97
N LEU A 36 2.42 11.07 -4.85
CA LEU A 36 0.98 10.97 -4.71
C LEU A 36 0.22 12.13 -5.37
N ASP A 37 0.87 13.26 -5.62
CA ASP A 37 0.22 14.51 -6.05
C ASP A 37 -0.54 14.31 -7.37
N ASP A 38 0.05 13.58 -8.32
CA ASP A 38 -0.57 13.30 -9.62
C ASP A 38 -1.80 12.39 -9.50
N ILE A 39 -1.77 11.41 -8.58
CA ILE A 39 -2.90 10.50 -8.33
C ILE A 39 -4.05 11.25 -7.65
N ILE A 40 -3.71 12.12 -6.70
CA ILE A 40 -4.68 12.95 -5.98
C ILE A 40 -5.31 13.97 -6.93
N GLY A 41 -4.50 14.68 -7.73
CA GLY A 41 -4.98 15.65 -8.72
C GLY A 41 -5.85 15.03 -9.81
N SER A 42 -5.57 13.79 -10.20
CA SER A 42 -6.36 13.03 -11.17
C SER A 42 -7.62 12.36 -10.60
N HIS A 43 -7.96 12.61 -9.33
CA HIS A 43 -9.14 12.05 -8.65
C HIS A 43 -9.16 10.51 -8.62
N ARG A 44 -7.99 9.87 -8.65
CA ARG A 44 -7.83 8.41 -8.56
C ARG A 44 -7.75 7.92 -7.11
N VAL A 45 -8.52 8.56 -6.23
CA VAL A 45 -8.52 8.32 -4.79
C VAL A 45 -9.86 7.72 -4.36
N GLU A 46 -9.79 6.68 -3.55
CA GLU A 46 -10.94 6.01 -2.94
C GLU A 46 -10.77 6.04 -1.42
N LYS A 47 -11.80 6.47 -0.69
CA LYS A 47 -11.80 6.42 0.77
C LYS A 47 -12.67 5.28 1.27
N ILE A 48 -12.14 4.49 2.19
CA ILE A 48 -12.84 3.37 2.81
C ILE A 48 -12.76 3.44 4.33
N PRO A 49 -13.82 3.00 5.04
CA PRO A 49 -13.71 2.72 6.46
C PRO A 49 -12.94 1.43 6.70
N GLY A 50 -12.20 1.37 7.81
CA GLY A 50 -11.53 0.13 8.18
C GLY A 50 -10.62 0.25 9.38
N LYS A 51 -10.26 -0.90 9.95
CA LYS A 51 -9.31 -1.03 11.06
C LYS A 51 -8.13 -1.85 10.61
N LEU A 52 -6.93 -1.29 10.74
CA LEU A 52 -5.70 -1.98 10.40
C LEU A 52 -5.15 -2.70 11.64
N ARG A 53 -4.74 -3.95 11.45
CA ARG A 53 -3.94 -4.70 12.42
C ARG A 53 -2.59 -5.02 11.83
N GLY A 54 -1.55 -4.81 12.63
CA GLY A 54 -0.19 -5.17 12.29
C GLY A 54 0.07 -6.67 12.38
N PRO A 55 1.29 -7.11 12.01
CA PRO A 55 1.61 -8.54 11.93
C PRO A 55 1.74 -9.27 13.26
N LYS A 56 1.77 -8.53 14.38
CA LYS A 56 1.64 -9.10 15.74
C LYS A 56 0.21 -8.97 16.26
N ASN A 57 -0.76 -8.72 15.37
CA ASN A 57 -2.17 -8.49 15.66
C ASN A 57 -2.42 -7.24 16.52
N GLU A 58 -1.46 -6.30 16.55
CA GLU A 58 -1.61 -5.03 17.25
C GLU A 58 -2.47 -4.06 16.43
N PHE A 59 -3.30 -3.25 17.10
CA PHE A 59 -4.06 -2.21 16.42
C PHE A 59 -3.12 -1.13 15.86
N LYS A 60 -3.41 -0.70 14.63
CA LYS A 60 -2.72 0.39 13.93
C LYS A 60 -3.73 1.44 13.50
N ASP A 61 -3.27 2.68 13.51
CA ASP A 61 -4.03 3.80 13.01
C ASP A 61 -4.02 3.78 11.48
N PHE A 62 -5.11 3.32 10.87
CA PHE A 62 -5.21 3.19 9.41
C PHE A 62 -5.12 4.55 8.69
N ALA A 63 -5.41 5.67 9.35
CA ALA A 63 -5.26 7.00 8.76
C ALA A 63 -3.79 7.33 8.41
N LYS A 64 -2.84 6.64 9.04
CA LYS A 64 -1.40 6.74 8.77
C LYS A 64 -0.90 5.76 7.69
N PHE A 65 -1.81 5.05 7.03
CA PHE A 65 -1.47 4.12 5.97
C PHE A 65 -2.28 4.46 4.72
N LEU A 66 -1.77 3.99 3.60
CA LEU A 66 -2.44 4.02 2.31
C LEU A 66 -2.23 2.69 1.61
N ILE A 67 -3.12 2.38 0.69
CA ILE A 67 -2.99 1.23 -0.19
C ILE A 67 -2.88 1.76 -1.61
N VAL A 68 -1.81 1.36 -2.30
CA VAL A 68 -1.61 1.58 -3.72
C VAL A 68 -2.12 0.35 -4.44
N ARG A 69 -3.27 0.48 -5.10
CA ARG A 69 -3.77 -0.55 -6.03
C ARG A 69 -3.18 -0.30 -7.40
N VAL A 70 -2.68 -1.35 -8.02
CA VAL A 70 -2.16 -1.34 -9.40
C VAL A 70 -2.94 -2.36 -10.21
N ASN A 71 -3.38 -1.96 -11.40
CA ASN A 71 -4.00 -2.84 -12.37
C ASN A 71 -3.56 -2.46 -13.78
N ASN A 72 -2.42 -3.00 -14.21
CA ASN A 72 -1.84 -2.68 -15.53
C ASN A 72 -2.22 -3.70 -16.62
N GLY A 73 -3.29 -4.47 -16.42
CA GLY A 73 -3.77 -5.50 -17.34
C GLY A 73 -3.03 -6.83 -17.27
N ASP A 74 -1.71 -6.80 -16.98
CA ASP A 74 -0.89 -8.00 -16.78
C ASP A 74 -0.85 -8.43 -15.31
N LEU A 75 -0.94 -7.47 -14.39
CA LEU A 75 -0.85 -7.70 -12.95
C LEU A 75 -1.88 -6.84 -12.21
N GLU A 76 -2.57 -7.47 -11.27
CA GLU A 76 -3.42 -6.80 -10.28
C GLU A 76 -2.90 -7.12 -8.88
N PHE A 77 -2.56 -6.08 -8.12
CA PHE A 77 -2.10 -6.21 -6.74
C PHE A 77 -2.30 -4.93 -5.95
N ASN A 78 -2.22 -5.06 -4.64
CA ASN A 78 -2.26 -3.97 -3.69
C ASN A 78 -0.95 -3.94 -2.88
N ILE A 79 -0.42 -2.74 -2.66
CA ILE A 79 0.71 -2.49 -1.78
C ILE A 79 0.26 -1.60 -0.63
N LEU A 80 0.44 -2.08 0.60
CA LEU A 80 0.22 -1.32 1.82
C LEU A 80 1.49 -0.52 2.13
N ALA A 81 1.34 0.80 2.31
CA ALA A 81 2.40 1.70 2.69
C ALA A 81 2.00 2.54 3.92
N GLU A 82 2.96 2.82 4.78
CA GLU A 82 2.82 3.76 5.91
C GLU A 82 3.17 5.17 5.43
N ALA A 83 2.25 6.10 5.61
CA ALA A 83 2.40 7.51 5.27
C ALA A 83 2.83 8.32 6.50
N GLY A 84 3.74 9.29 6.32
CA GLY A 84 4.15 10.22 7.38
C GLY A 84 5.50 9.91 8.03
N VAL A 85 6.31 9.03 7.44
CA VAL A 85 7.71 8.87 7.86
C VAL A 85 8.55 9.94 7.16
N TYR A 86 8.81 11.08 7.82
CA TYR A 86 9.60 12.19 7.28
C TYR A 86 9.10 12.74 5.93
N GLU A 87 7.78 12.86 5.73
CA GLU A 87 7.17 13.26 4.43
C GLU A 87 7.36 12.22 3.32
N ASN A 88 7.50 10.95 3.71
CA ASN A 88 7.68 9.86 2.77
C ASN A 88 6.79 8.66 3.10
N LEU A 89 6.73 7.77 2.12
CA LEU A 89 6.05 6.49 2.15
C LEU A 89 7.04 5.39 2.46
N ARG A 90 6.63 4.50 3.37
CA ARG A 90 7.34 3.27 3.66
C ARG A 90 6.50 2.09 3.23
N ILE A 91 6.99 1.27 2.32
CA ILE A 91 6.33 0.03 1.92
C ILE A 91 6.33 -0.94 3.10
N VAL A 92 5.17 -1.50 3.45
CA VAL A 92 5.05 -2.43 4.59
C VAL A 92 4.44 -3.78 4.25
N GLY A 93 3.61 -3.87 3.21
CA GLY A 93 3.00 -5.14 2.83
C GLY A 93 2.47 -5.19 1.41
N THR A 94 2.18 -6.39 0.93
CA THR A 94 1.53 -6.63 -0.36
C THR A 94 0.58 -7.82 -0.26
N ASP A 95 -0.51 -7.81 -1.02
CA ASP A 95 -1.39 -8.97 -1.14
C ASP A 95 -0.89 -10.01 -2.18
N SER A 96 0.14 -9.67 -2.96
CA SER A 96 0.68 -10.51 -4.02
C SER A 96 1.85 -11.38 -3.53
N GLU A 97 1.68 -12.70 -3.61
CA GLU A 97 2.77 -13.66 -3.34
C GLU A 97 3.94 -13.47 -4.32
N VAL A 98 3.66 -13.08 -5.56
CA VAL A 98 4.68 -12.83 -6.59
C VAL A 98 5.56 -11.64 -6.18
N LEU A 99 4.95 -10.54 -5.72
CA LEU A 99 5.72 -9.40 -5.23
C LEU A 99 6.50 -9.73 -3.96
N ALA A 100 5.95 -10.56 -3.08
CA ALA A 100 6.64 -11.00 -1.86
C ALA A 100 7.87 -11.90 -2.13
N MET A 101 8.01 -12.44 -3.35
CA MET A 101 9.18 -13.23 -3.76
C MET A 101 10.23 -12.42 -4.54
N LYS A 102 9.92 -11.17 -4.90
CA LYS A 102 10.83 -10.31 -5.66
C LYS A 102 11.95 -9.73 -4.80
N THR A 103 13.00 -9.26 -5.47
CA THR A 103 14.08 -8.53 -4.82
C THR A 103 13.62 -7.14 -4.35
N GLN A 104 14.35 -6.56 -3.41
CA GLN A 104 14.13 -5.21 -2.92
C GLN A 104 14.01 -4.19 -4.06
N GLU A 105 14.96 -4.21 -5.00
CA GLU A 105 15.03 -3.24 -6.11
C GLU A 105 13.81 -3.38 -7.02
N GLU A 106 13.37 -4.60 -7.33
CA GLU A 106 12.19 -4.83 -8.15
C GLU A 106 10.91 -4.33 -7.48
N VAL A 107 10.71 -4.59 -6.19
CA VAL A 107 9.52 -4.13 -5.46
C VAL A 107 9.46 -2.60 -5.41
N ILE A 108 10.60 -1.96 -5.13
CA ILE A 108 10.69 -0.50 -5.11
C ILE A 108 10.40 0.07 -6.48
N LYS A 109 11.01 -0.50 -7.53
CA LYS A 109 10.78 -0.06 -8.90
C LYS A 109 9.30 -0.17 -9.27
N ILE A 110 8.65 -1.30 -9.01
CA ILE A 110 7.22 -1.50 -9.31
C ILE A 110 6.36 -0.46 -8.58
N PHE A 111 6.65 -0.20 -7.30
CA PHE A 111 5.91 0.80 -6.54
C PHE A 111 6.14 2.22 -7.08
N THR A 112 7.39 2.59 -7.36
CA THR A 112 7.72 3.92 -7.91
C THR A 112 7.11 4.11 -9.30
N ASP A 113 7.25 3.14 -10.21
CA ASP A 113 6.69 3.19 -11.56
C ASP A 113 5.15 3.34 -11.51
N ALA A 114 4.49 2.66 -10.55
CA ALA A 114 3.05 2.80 -10.34
C ALA A 114 2.63 4.20 -9.88
N LEU A 115 3.48 4.89 -9.10
CA LEU A 115 3.20 6.25 -8.66
C LEU A 115 3.59 7.32 -9.70
N GLU A 116 4.67 7.11 -10.45
CA GLU A 116 5.13 8.03 -11.50
C GLU A 116 4.26 7.99 -12.76
N GLU A 117 3.67 6.83 -13.08
CA GLU A 117 2.83 6.65 -14.26
C GLU A 117 1.44 6.10 -13.90
N PRO A 118 0.62 6.82 -13.12
CA PRO A 118 -0.60 6.28 -12.55
C PRO A 118 -1.68 5.96 -13.59
N GLU A 119 -1.70 6.65 -14.73
CA GLU A 119 -2.66 6.33 -15.81
C GLU A 119 -2.31 5.02 -16.52
N LYS A 120 -1.02 4.77 -16.79
CA LYS A 120 -0.57 3.56 -17.47
C LYS A 120 -0.75 2.31 -16.61
N ASN A 121 -0.65 2.48 -15.30
CA ASN A 121 -0.72 1.41 -14.32
C ASN A 121 -2.13 1.22 -13.70
N ASP A 122 -3.11 2.00 -14.18
CA ASP A 122 -4.42 2.19 -13.53
C ASP A 122 -4.31 2.29 -12.00
N THR A 123 -3.35 3.09 -11.55
CA THR A 123 -3.03 3.20 -10.14
C THR A 123 -4.16 3.92 -9.42
N LYS A 124 -4.62 3.33 -8.33
CA LYS A 124 -5.65 3.88 -7.45
C LYS A 124 -5.14 3.96 -6.03
N LEU A 125 -5.33 5.11 -5.40
CA LEU A 125 -4.96 5.33 -4.01
C LEU A 125 -6.16 5.05 -3.11
N ILE A 126 -6.05 4.08 -2.21
CA ILE A 126 -7.10 3.76 -1.25
C ILE A 126 -6.65 4.22 0.14
N LEU A 127 -7.46 5.07 0.76
CA LEU A 127 -7.18 5.73 2.03
C LEU A 127 -8.25 5.41 3.07
N SER A 128 -7.90 5.57 4.34
CA SER A 128 -8.91 5.66 5.40
C SER A 128 -9.81 6.87 5.17
N ASN A 129 -11.08 6.78 5.55
CA ASN A 129 -11.98 7.93 5.62
C ASN A 129 -11.38 9.10 6.43
N ASP A 130 -10.67 8.76 7.51
CA ASP A 130 -10.04 9.70 8.43
C ASP A 130 -8.65 10.18 7.96
N SER A 131 -8.20 9.77 6.77
CA SER A 131 -6.89 10.18 6.26
C SER A 131 -6.87 11.66 5.90
N GLU A 132 -5.86 12.36 6.42
CA GLU A 132 -5.56 13.78 6.16
C GLU A 132 -4.64 13.99 4.94
N ILE A 133 -4.31 12.94 4.19
CA ILE A 133 -3.59 13.08 2.91
C ILE A 133 -4.50 13.92 1.99
N LYS A 134 -3.98 15.09 1.59
CA LYS A 134 -4.68 16.14 0.83
C LYS A 134 -4.26 16.15 -0.61
#